data_AF-A0A9N9UKQ3-F1
#
_entry.id   AF-A0A9N9UKQ3-F1
#
_cell.length_a   1.000
_cell.length_b   1.000
_cell.length_c   1.000
_cell.angle_alpha   90.00
_cell.angle_beta   90.00
_cell.angle_gamma   90.00
#
_symmetry.space_group_name_H-M   'P 1'
#
loop_
_entity.id
_entity.type
_entity.pdbx_description
1 polymer ?
#
loop_
_entity_poly.entity_id
_entity_poly.type
_entity_poly.pdbx_seq_one_letter_code
_entity_poly.pdbx_strand_id
1 'polypeptide(L)'
;MTPERRIRVAAENLHTVFPEANSLDYFEAGVSQAFPTDELAGGSAFTYFAPKQKTQYLEIVRSPDWAYPVGSSNYRVFFAGEHVSYTHGWIHGAMEAGLRCAQQAHTSANSLPSKQLYGSSFDPGFGFV
;
A
#
# COMPACT_ATOMS: atom_id res chain seq x y z
N MET A 1 12.69 8.37 -21.19
CA MET A 1 13.98 7.66 -21.40
C MET A 1 13.73 6.17 -21.33
N THR A 2 14.14 5.39 -22.34
CA THR A 2 13.91 3.93 -22.37
C THR A 2 14.76 3.21 -21.33
N PRO A 3 14.37 2.01 -20.85
CA PRO A 3 15.17 1.22 -19.92
C PRO A 3 16.62 1.00 -20.37
N GLU A 4 16.82 0.68 -21.66
CA GLU A 4 18.14 0.42 -22.26
C GLU A 4 19.03 1.66 -22.21
N ARG A 5 18.44 2.86 -22.43
CA ARG A 5 19.18 4.11 -22.30
C ARG A 5 19.54 4.40 -20.84
N ARG A 6 18.65 4.12 -19.87
CA ARG A 6 18.94 4.28 -18.43
C ARG A 6 20.12 3.41 -18.00
N ILE A 7 20.11 2.15 -18.44
CA ILE A 7 21.17 1.17 -18.18
C ILE A 7 22.50 1.65 -18.78
N ARG A 8 22.50 2.04 -20.06
CA ARG A 8 23.71 2.52 -20.73
C ARG A 8 24.29 3.78 -20.08
N VAL A 9 23.44 4.74 -19.69
CA VAL A 9 23.90 5.94 -18.98
C VAL A 9 24.54 5.58 -17.64
N ALA A 10 24.03 4.57 -16.92
CA ALA A 10 24.66 4.11 -15.69
C ALA A 10 26.07 3.55 -15.93
N ALA A 11 26.27 2.77 -17.01
CA ALA A 11 27.58 2.25 -17.40
C ALA A 11 28.55 3.35 -17.87
N GLU A 12 28.06 4.33 -18.65
CA GLU A 12 28.81 5.53 -19.08
C GLU A 12 29.27 6.37 -17.86
N ASN A 13 28.38 6.57 -16.89
CA ASN A 13 28.69 7.28 -15.65
C ASN A 13 29.76 6.52 -14.83
N LEU A 14 29.64 5.20 -14.72
CA LEU A 14 30.63 4.38 -14.03
C LEU A 14 32.02 4.48 -14.69
N HIS A 15 32.08 4.44 -16.02
CA HIS A 15 33.31 4.59 -16.78
C HIS A 15 33.94 5.98 -16.56
N THR A 16 33.11 7.01 -16.45
CA THR A 16 33.56 8.38 -16.21
C THR A 16 34.21 8.54 -14.83
N VAL A 17 33.65 7.90 -13.80
CA VAL A 17 34.17 7.98 -12.43
C VAL A 17 35.35 7.04 -12.22
N PHE A 18 35.31 5.84 -12.80
CA PHE A 18 36.33 4.79 -12.66
C PHE A 18 36.67 4.17 -14.03
N PRO A 19 37.54 4.81 -14.83
CA PRO A 19 37.89 4.33 -16.16
C PRO A 19 38.46 2.90 -16.17
N GLU A 20 39.25 2.55 -15.16
CA GLU A 20 39.89 1.25 -14.97
C GLU A 20 38.91 0.11 -14.71
N ALA A 21 37.65 0.41 -14.35
CA ALA A 21 36.61 -0.58 -14.16
C ALA A 21 36.15 -1.22 -15.48
N ASN A 22 36.50 -0.63 -16.63
CA ASN A 22 36.11 -1.09 -17.98
C ASN A 22 34.60 -1.40 -18.08
N SER A 23 33.77 -0.56 -17.45
CA SER A 23 32.33 -0.78 -17.31
C SER A 23 31.56 -0.81 -18.63
N LEU A 24 32.16 -0.38 -19.74
CA LEU A 24 31.55 -0.48 -21.07
C LEU A 24 31.88 -1.84 -21.74
N ASP A 25 33.05 -2.40 -21.46
CA ASP A 25 33.52 -3.66 -22.07
C ASP A 25 33.02 -4.89 -21.29
N TYR A 26 32.93 -4.78 -19.96
CA TYR A 26 32.54 -5.89 -19.08
C TYR A 26 31.05 -5.87 -18.69
N PHE A 27 30.25 -4.95 -19.22
CA PHE A 27 28.83 -4.90 -18.91
C PHE A 27 28.05 -5.93 -19.74
N GLU A 28 27.56 -6.97 -19.06
CA GLU A 28 26.82 -8.06 -19.71
C GLU A 28 25.30 -7.85 -19.72
N ALA A 29 24.73 -7.35 -18.62
CA ALA A 29 23.29 -7.21 -18.46
C ALA A 29 22.89 -6.19 -17.38
N GLY A 30 21.68 -5.67 -17.49
CA GLY A 30 21.10 -4.79 -16.48
C GLY A 30 19.58 -4.72 -16.56
N VAL A 31 18.96 -4.28 -15.47
CA VAL A 31 17.53 -4.04 -15.37
C VAL A 31 17.32 -2.63 -14.84
N SER A 32 16.27 -1.95 -15.30
CA SER A 32 15.95 -0.61 -14.85
C SER A 32 14.47 -0.46 -14.52
N GLN A 33 14.16 -0.40 -13.23
CA GLN A 33 12.83 -0.08 -12.73
C GLN A 33 12.63 1.43 -12.66
N ALA A 34 11.49 1.90 -13.17
CA ALA A 34 11.06 3.28 -13.06
C ALA A 34 9.67 3.31 -12.39
N PHE A 35 9.66 3.40 -11.07
CA PHE A 35 8.42 3.43 -10.27
C PHE A 35 7.41 4.50 -10.70
N PRO A 36 7.81 5.72 -11.13
CA PRO A 36 6.85 6.71 -11.61
C PRO A 36 6.05 6.29 -12.85
N THR A 37 6.56 5.34 -13.63
CA THR A 37 5.89 4.80 -14.82
C THR A 37 5.15 3.50 -14.57
N ASP A 38 5.23 2.96 -13.36
CA ASP A 38 4.53 1.73 -12.96
C ASP A 38 3.14 2.09 -12.42
N GLU A 39 2.11 1.68 -13.16
CA GLU A 39 0.70 1.95 -12.83
C GLU A 39 0.32 1.37 -11.46
N LEU A 40 0.88 0.22 -11.09
CA LEU A 40 0.60 -0.43 -9.82
C LEU A 40 1.34 0.21 -8.64
N ALA A 41 2.40 0.98 -8.91
CA ALA A 41 3.13 1.73 -7.90
C ALA A 41 2.52 3.12 -7.63
N GLY A 42 1.48 3.53 -8.37
CA GLY A 42 0.81 4.81 -8.17
C GLY A 42 1.70 6.03 -8.43
N GLY A 43 2.76 5.86 -9.24
CA GLY A 43 3.63 6.95 -9.66
C GLY A 43 4.78 7.28 -8.69
N SER A 44 5.02 6.49 -7.64
CA SER A 44 6.15 6.68 -6.72
C SER A 44 6.70 5.34 -6.22
N ALA A 45 7.96 5.32 -5.79
CA ALA A 45 8.56 4.15 -5.15
C ALA A 45 8.03 3.93 -3.72
N PHE A 46 7.67 5.01 -3.04
CA PHE A 46 7.14 5.00 -1.69
C PHE A 46 6.36 6.29 -1.40
N THR A 47 5.66 6.31 -0.26
CA THR A 47 4.86 7.45 0.18
C THR A 47 5.73 8.58 0.70
N TYR A 48 5.57 9.75 0.09
CA TYR A 48 6.21 10.98 0.54
C TYR A 48 5.17 11.94 1.09
N PHE A 49 5.37 12.40 2.32
CA PHE A 49 4.55 13.45 2.93
C PHE A 49 5.24 14.80 2.77
N ALA A 50 4.53 15.79 2.25
CA ALA A 50 4.96 17.18 2.30
C ALA A 50 5.01 17.67 3.77
N PRO A 51 5.68 18.80 4.04
CA PRO A 51 5.77 19.33 5.40
C PRO A 51 4.39 19.41 6.09
N LYS A 52 4.33 18.91 7.33
CA LYS A 52 3.12 18.80 8.18
C LYS A 52 2.04 17.81 7.75
N GLN A 53 2.07 17.26 6.52
CA GLN A 53 1.02 16.35 6.05
C GLN A 53 0.91 15.08 6.88
N LYS A 54 2.04 14.47 7.26
CA LYS A 54 2.05 13.27 8.10
C LYS A 54 1.31 13.51 9.42
N THR A 55 1.64 14.60 10.12
CA THR A 55 1.00 14.96 11.39
C THR A 55 -0.49 15.24 11.22
N GLN A 56 -0.89 15.83 10.08
CA GLN A 56 -2.28 16.18 9.82
C GLN A 56 -3.14 14.98 9.38
N TYR A 57 -2.57 14.07 8.60
CA TYR A 57 -3.36 13.06 7.87
C TYR A 57 -3.10 11.61 8.28
N LEU A 58 -1.99 11.29 8.95
CA LEU A 58 -1.65 9.89 9.21
C LEU A 58 -2.71 9.18 10.05
N GLU A 59 -3.27 9.85 11.07
CA GLU A 59 -4.30 9.27 11.93
C GLU A 59 -5.64 9.04 11.20
N ILE A 60 -6.02 9.93 10.27
CA ILE A 60 -7.24 9.69 9.48
C ILE A 60 -7.02 8.62 8.42
N VAL A 61 -5.87 8.61 7.74
CA VAL A 61 -5.56 7.63 6.67
C VAL A 61 -5.41 6.20 7.20
N ARG A 62 -4.98 6.04 8.45
CA ARG A 62 -4.88 4.70 9.09
C ARG A 62 -6.18 4.22 9.75
N SER A 63 -7.18 5.08 9.89
CA SER A 63 -8.43 4.74 10.56
C SER A 63 -9.29 3.84 9.66
N PRO A 64 -9.94 2.80 10.21
CA PRO A 64 -10.89 2.00 9.43
C PRO A 64 -12.13 2.83 9.07
N ASP A 65 -12.77 2.47 7.96
CA ASP A 65 -13.92 3.19 7.41
C ASP A 65 -15.08 2.22 7.10
N TRP A 66 -16.22 2.79 6.73
CA TRP A 66 -17.44 2.09 6.37
C TRP A 66 -17.98 1.24 7.53
N ALA A 67 -18.35 1.90 8.62
CA ALA A 67 -19.09 1.28 9.72
C ALA A 67 -20.52 0.89 9.29
N TYR A 68 -20.95 -0.33 9.60
CA TYR A 68 -22.34 -0.77 9.39
C TYR A 68 -22.89 -1.60 10.55
N PRO A 69 -24.04 -1.24 11.14
CA PRO A 69 -24.84 -0.04 10.86
C PRO A 69 -24.06 1.26 11.12
N VAL A 70 -24.48 2.37 10.51
CA VAL A 70 -23.83 3.68 10.70
C VAL A 70 -23.78 4.02 12.19
N GLY A 71 -22.60 4.44 12.67
CA GLY A 71 -22.35 4.72 14.09
C GLY A 71 -21.93 3.51 14.93
N SER A 72 -21.80 2.31 14.35
CA SER A 72 -21.24 1.13 15.03
C SER A 72 -19.71 1.03 14.89
N SER A 73 -19.10 0.13 15.65
CA SER A 73 -17.68 -0.25 15.52
C SER A 73 -17.44 -1.39 14.51
N ASN A 74 -18.47 -1.77 13.74
CA ASN A 74 -18.38 -2.83 12.75
C ASN A 74 -17.95 -2.25 11.39
N TYR A 75 -16.65 -1.96 11.29
CA TYR A 75 -16.03 -1.44 10.08
C TYR A 75 -15.88 -2.53 9.01
N ARG A 76 -15.97 -2.11 7.75
CA ARG A 76 -15.87 -2.99 6.57
C ARG A 76 -14.65 -2.72 5.70
N VAL A 77 -14.02 -1.57 5.85
CA VAL A 77 -12.82 -1.18 5.10
C VAL A 77 -11.70 -0.87 6.07
N PHE A 78 -10.53 -1.46 5.81
CA PHE A 78 -9.32 -1.32 6.62
C PHE A 78 -8.14 -0.99 5.71
N PHE A 79 -7.26 -0.11 6.17
CA PHE A 79 -6.12 0.37 5.39
C PHE A 79 -4.79 -0.17 5.96
N ALA A 80 -3.99 -0.73 5.06
CA ALA A 80 -2.67 -1.31 5.32
C ALA A 80 -1.66 -0.86 4.25
N GLY A 81 -0.37 -1.10 4.53
CA GLY A 81 0.74 -0.70 3.68
C GLY A 81 1.61 0.38 4.33
N GLU A 82 2.75 0.69 3.72
CA GLU A 82 3.71 1.64 4.31
C GLU A 82 3.12 3.05 4.52
N HIS A 83 2.23 3.48 3.64
CA HIS A 83 1.61 4.81 3.66
C HIS A 83 0.76 5.10 4.92
N VAL A 84 0.35 4.04 5.63
CA VAL A 84 -0.42 4.10 6.90
C VAL A 84 0.42 3.71 8.12
N SER A 85 1.75 3.71 8.02
CA SER A 85 2.68 3.50 9.13
C SER A 85 3.42 4.79 9.51
N TYR A 86 3.77 4.90 10.80
CA TYR A 86 4.72 5.91 11.26
C TYR A 86 6.10 5.77 10.62
N THR A 87 6.45 4.57 10.14
CA THR A 87 7.71 4.26 9.46
C THR A 87 7.49 4.02 7.96
N HIS A 88 6.65 4.87 7.32
CA HIS A 88 6.45 4.88 5.86
C HIS A 88 7.77 4.96 5.09
N GLY A 89 7.81 4.41 3.87
CA GLY A 89 9.03 4.28 3.06
C GLY A 89 9.89 3.07 3.40
N TRP A 90 9.46 2.25 4.36
CA TRP A 90 10.19 1.06 4.80
C TRP A 90 9.31 -0.18 4.85
N ILE A 91 9.91 -1.33 4.51
CA ILE A 91 9.25 -2.63 4.52
C ILE A 91 8.67 -2.96 5.90
N HIS A 92 9.43 -2.72 6.97
CA HIS A 92 8.97 -3.00 8.33
C HIS A 92 7.75 -2.15 8.73
N GLY A 93 7.63 -0.92 8.21
CA GLY A 93 6.44 -0.09 8.39
C GLY A 93 5.21 -0.67 7.70
N ALA A 94 5.38 -1.19 6.48
CA ALA A 94 4.30 -1.90 5.79
C ALA A 94 3.85 -3.16 6.56
N MET A 95 4.80 -3.93 7.10
CA MET A 95 4.51 -5.12 7.91
C MET A 95 3.74 -4.76 9.19
N GLU A 96 4.23 -3.79 9.96
CA GLU A 96 3.57 -3.28 11.17
C GLU A 96 2.12 -2.82 10.88
N ALA A 97 1.94 -2.05 9.82
CA ALA A 97 0.61 -1.61 9.39
C ALA A 97 -0.30 -2.78 8.98
N GLY A 98 0.26 -3.80 8.33
CA GLY A 98 -0.47 -5.02 7.97
C GLY A 98 -0.96 -5.79 9.19
N LEU A 99 -0.10 -6.00 10.20
CA LEU A 99 -0.50 -6.66 11.45
C LEU A 99 -1.58 -5.88 12.18
N ARG A 100 -1.43 -4.56 12.28
CA ARG A 100 -2.45 -3.67 12.87
C ARG A 100 -3.79 -3.80 12.14
N CYS A 101 -3.77 -3.76 10.81
CA CYS A 101 -4.97 -3.88 9.98
C CYS A 101 -5.68 -5.23 10.21
N ALA A 102 -4.93 -6.33 10.26
CA ALA A 102 -5.48 -7.65 10.56
C ALA A 102 -6.13 -7.71 11.96
N GLN A 103 -5.51 -7.09 12.97
CA GLN A 103 -6.08 -6.97 14.33
C GLN A 103 -7.38 -6.14 14.34
N GLN A 104 -7.41 -5.03 13.60
CA GLN A 104 -8.61 -4.20 13.46
C GLN A 104 -9.76 -4.99 12.83
N ALA A 105 -9.49 -5.69 11.72
CA ALA A 105 -10.49 -6.53 11.04
C ALA A 105 -11.02 -7.65 11.94
N HIS A 106 -10.12 -8.35 12.65
CA HIS A 106 -10.48 -9.39 13.61
C HIS A 106 -11.38 -8.83 14.74
N THR A 107 -11.03 -7.67 15.28
CA THR A 107 -11.80 -7.03 16.36
C THR A 107 -13.18 -6.60 15.87
N SER A 108 -13.30 -5.98 14.69
CA SER A 108 -14.59 -5.59 14.12
C SER A 108 -15.48 -6.81 13.84
N ALA A 109 -14.94 -7.90 13.29
CA ALA A 109 -15.69 -9.12 13.05
C ALA A 109 -16.25 -9.74 14.35
N ASN A 110 -15.48 -9.68 15.43
CA ASN A 110 -15.89 -10.21 16.74
C ASN A 110 -16.72 -9.22 17.58
N SER A 111 -16.80 -7.95 17.18
CA SER A 111 -17.66 -6.97 17.84
C SER A 111 -19.15 -7.13 17.51
N LEU A 112 -19.49 -8.05 16.61
CA LEU A 112 -20.86 -8.42 16.29
C LEU A 112 -21.48 -9.26 17.43
N PRO A 113 -22.63 -8.86 18.00
CA PRO A 113 -23.35 -9.70 18.95
C PRO A 113 -23.80 -11.00 18.27
N SER A 114 -23.64 -12.12 18.97
CA SER A 114 -23.88 -13.51 18.53
C SER A 114 -25.26 -13.84 17.94
N LYS A 115 -26.20 -12.88 17.90
CA LYS A 115 -27.56 -13.05 17.37
C LYS A 115 -27.71 -12.80 15.86
N GLN A 116 -26.71 -12.25 15.16
CA GLN A 116 -26.81 -12.03 13.71
C GLN A 116 -26.36 -13.22 12.84
N LEU A 117 -25.82 -14.28 13.45
CA LEU A 117 -25.40 -15.50 12.74
C LEU A 117 -26.51 -16.57 12.63
N TYR A 118 -27.70 -16.31 13.19
CA TYR A 118 -28.87 -17.19 13.08
C TYR A 118 -30.13 -16.34 12.87
N GLY A 119 -30.41 -16.00 11.61
CA GLY A 119 -31.52 -15.10 11.29
C GLY A 119 -31.82 -14.94 9.81
N SER A 120 -31.60 -15.96 8.99
CA SER A 120 -32.31 -16.10 7.72
C SER A 120 -33.67 -16.74 7.99
N SER A 121 -34.59 -16.00 8.63
CA SER A 121 -36.01 -16.30 8.44
C SER A 121 -36.36 -15.83 7.02
N PHE A 122 -36.51 -16.81 6.14
CA PHE A 122 -37.16 -16.68 4.83
C PHE A 122 -38.35 -15.73 4.94
N ASP A 123 -38.32 -14.59 4.24
CA ASP A 123 -39.47 -13.70 4.09
C ASP A 123 -40.24 -14.13 2.84
N PRO A 124 -41.44 -14.73 2.94
CA PRO A 124 -42.22 -15.13 1.78
C PRO A 124 -43.01 -13.95 1.18
N GLY A 125 -42.71 -12.71 1.54
CA GLY A 125 -43.56 -11.53 1.29
C GLY A 125 -43.34 -10.72 0.02
N PHE A 126 -42.51 -11.13 -0.95
CA PHE A 126 -42.46 -10.44 -2.26
C PHE A 126 -43.48 -11.04 -3.23
N GLY A 127 -44.74 -10.62 -3.07
CA GLY A 127 -45.76 -10.75 -4.10
C GLY A 127 -45.44 -9.80 -5.26
N PHE A 128 -45.40 -10.36 -6.46
CA PHE A 128 -45.43 -9.63 -7.73
C PHE A 128 -46.67 -8.72 -7.77
N VAL A 129 -46.47 -7.41 -7.92
CA VAL A 129 -47.38 -6.48 -8.62
C VAL A 129 -46.51 -5.52 -9.41
#